data_AF-A0A814QDY5-F1
#
_entry.id   AF-A0A814QDY5-F1
#
_cell.length_a   1.000
_cell.length_b   1.000
_cell.length_c   1.000
_cell.angle_alpha   90.00
_cell.angle_beta   90.00
_cell.angle_gamma   90.00
#
_symmetry.space_group_name_H-M   'P 1'
#
loop_
_entity.id
_entity.type
_entity.pdbx_description
1 polymer ?
#
loop_
_entity_poly.entity_id
_entity_poly.type
_entity_poly.pdbx_seq_one_letter_code
_entity_poly.pdbx_strand_id
1 'polypeptide(L)'
;MSKSNYHSQNLFTNEITTTKTNEHITRKSITIRGENLTIQDFIKVARHHHPVELSHDDVVCNRMAQSVNIIDNVVKASLPLYGVTTLFGGLANRVVSSEFAVELQNNLVRAHKAGAGSIMPLESIRGAMLLRANAHLIGASGIRRQWDERLVLFLRKDVTPLVPEFGSIGASGDLIPMSYIAAAISGVDETVQVDFQGEKISAPEALARLELKPELYNAKEGLAMLNGTSVMTASAAHACYDFYILMAVTLHVHAMALQALTASNQPFHPFLHKIKGHYGQVCENHY
;
A
#
# COMPACT_ATOMS: atom_id res chain seq x y z
N MET A 1 -13.17 -14.61 -46.37
CA MET A 1 -13.44 -13.24 -45.88
C MET A 1 -13.89 -13.33 -44.43
N SER A 2 -13.00 -12.99 -43.49
CA SER A 2 -13.33 -12.63 -42.10
C SER A 2 -12.07 -11.97 -41.54
N LYS A 3 -12.08 -10.63 -41.43
CA LYS A 3 -10.99 -9.86 -40.83
C LYS A 3 -11.30 -9.71 -39.34
N SER A 4 -10.51 -10.36 -38.49
CA SER A 4 -10.53 -10.13 -37.04
C SER A 4 -9.59 -8.96 -36.74
N ASN A 5 -10.15 -7.85 -36.26
CA ASN A 5 -9.41 -6.70 -35.76
C ASN A 5 -8.88 -7.02 -34.36
N TYR A 6 -7.59 -7.34 -34.23
CA TYR A 6 -6.88 -7.26 -32.96
C TYR A 6 -6.17 -5.90 -32.88
N HIS A 7 -6.64 -5.03 -31.99
CA HIS A 7 -5.94 -3.81 -31.59
C HIS A 7 -4.74 -4.21 -30.73
N SER A 8 -3.54 -4.17 -31.29
CA SER A 8 -2.29 -4.12 -30.51
C SER A 8 -2.07 -2.69 -30.04
N GLN A 9 -2.32 -2.41 -28.76
CA GLN A 9 -1.85 -1.19 -28.13
C GLN A 9 -0.33 -1.30 -27.96
N ASN A 10 0.40 -0.57 -28.79
CA ASN A 10 1.84 -0.34 -28.63
C ASN A 10 2.07 0.43 -27.31
N LEU A 11 2.68 -0.20 -26.32
CA LEU A 11 3.03 0.40 -25.02
C LEU A 11 4.39 1.12 -25.02
N PHE A 12 5.05 1.23 -26.19
CA PHE A 12 6.41 1.76 -26.32
C PHE A 12 6.55 2.74 -27.49
N THR A 13 5.84 3.86 -27.46
CA THR A 13 6.23 5.03 -28.23
C THR A 13 5.98 6.29 -27.40
N ASN A 14 6.98 6.66 -26.58
CA ASN A 14 7.12 8.05 -26.16
C ASN A 14 8.35 8.60 -26.87
N GLU A 15 8.10 9.43 -27.88
CA GLU A 15 9.10 10.24 -28.55
C GLU A 15 9.74 11.19 -27.53
N ILE A 16 11.06 11.12 -27.40
CA ILE A 16 11.84 12.08 -26.63
C ILE A 16 12.02 13.31 -27.51
N THR A 17 11.12 14.28 -27.37
CA THR A 17 11.30 15.62 -27.94
C THR A 17 11.85 16.53 -26.85
N THR A 18 13.17 16.75 -26.88
CA THR A 18 13.85 17.75 -26.07
C THR A 18 13.48 19.15 -26.54
N THR A 19 12.59 19.82 -25.80
CA THR A 19 12.44 21.28 -25.83
C THR A 19 12.34 21.81 -24.41
N LYS A 20 13.30 22.69 -24.08
CA LYS A 20 13.39 23.43 -22.82
C LYS A 20 12.19 24.39 -22.70
N THR A 21 11.34 24.19 -21.70
CA THR A 21 10.53 25.25 -21.08
C THR A 21 10.27 24.91 -19.61
N ASN A 22 10.64 25.83 -18.72
CA ASN A 22 10.30 25.82 -17.30
C ASN A 22 8.80 26.09 -17.11
N GLU A 23 7.97 25.09 -17.38
CA GLU A 23 6.62 25.02 -16.82
C GLU A 23 6.67 23.97 -15.71
N HIS A 24 6.26 24.36 -14.49
CA HIS A 24 5.89 23.39 -13.47
C HIS A 24 4.71 22.58 -14.02
N ILE A 25 4.99 21.50 -14.75
CA ILE A 25 4.01 20.47 -15.07
C ILE A 25 3.60 19.90 -13.71
N THR A 26 2.53 20.43 -13.14
CA THR A 26 1.88 19.86 -11.97
C THR A 26 1.48 18.45 -12.35
N ARG A 27 2.29 17.47 -11.93
CA ARG A 27 2.01 16.04 -12.15
C ARG A 27 0.62 15.76 -11.57
N LYS A 28 -0.34 15.39 -12.42
CA LYS A 28 -1.72 15.05 -12.02
C LYS A 28 -1.67 14.00 -10.91
N SER A 29 -2.29 14.28 -9.76
CA SER A 29 -2.32 13.39 -8.60
C SER A 29 -3.01 12.06 -8.93
N ILE A 30 -2.58 10.99 -8.25
CA ILE A 30 -3.31 9.72 -8.23
C ILE A 30 -4.41 9.84 -7.18
N THR A 31 -5.67 9.69 -7.57
CA THR A 31 -6.80 9.73 -6.64
C THR A 31 -7.20 8.33 -6.21
N ILE A 32 -7.00 7.99 -4.94
CA ILE A 32 -7.46 6.71 -4.37
C ILE A 32 -8.92 6.79 -3.92
N ARG A 33 -9.66 5.69 -4.12
CA ARG A 33 -11.12 5.63 -3.90
C ARG A 33 -11.63 4.28 -3.39
N GLY A 34 -10.75 3.39 -2.95
CA GLY A 34 -11.14 2.06 -2.45
C GLY A 34 -11.09 0.94 -3.48
N GLU A 35 -10.73 1.24 -4.72
CA GLU A 35 -10.76 0.30 -5.83
C GLU A 35 -9.81 0.74 -6.95
N ASN A 36 -9.54 -0.17 -7.89
CA ASN A 36 -8.87 0.11 -9.16
C ASN A 36 -7.46 0.74 -9.05
N LEU A 37 -6.76 0.57 -7.92
CA LEU A 37 -5.36 0.96 -7.79
C LEU A 37 -4.48 -0.11 -8.48
N THR A 38 -3.74 0.30 -9.51
CA THR A 38 -2.87 -0.61 -10.29
C THR A 38 -1.48 -0.73 -9.68
N ILE A 39 -0.71 -1.76 -10.06
CA ILE A 39 0.71 -1.89 -9.67
C ILE A 39 1.52 -0.69 -10.17
N GLN A 40 1.21 -0.17 -11.36
CA GLN A 40 1.88 0.98 -11.94
C GLN A 40 1.63 2.25 -11.11
N ASP A 41 0.39 2.46 -10.66
CA ASP A 41 0.06 3.59 -9.78
C ASP A 41 0.71 3.44 -8.41
N PHE A 42 0.73 2.21 -7.88
CA PHE A 42 1.49 1.89 -6.67
C PHE A 42 2.97 2.25 -6.80
N ILE A 43 3.65 1.83 -7.88
CA ILE A 43 5.08 2.13 -8.11
C ILE A 43 5.33 3.64 -8.24
N LYS A 44 4.46 4.37 -8.96
CA LYS A 44 4.56 5.84 -9.07
C LYS A 44 4.59 6.50 -7.70
N VAL A 45 3.73 6.10 -6.76
CA VAL A 45 3.69 6.69 -5.42
C VAL A 45 4.81 6.17 -4.54
N ALA A 46 5.01 4.85 -4.50
CA ALA A 46 5.92 4.16 -3.60
C ALA A 46 7.39 4.50 -3.90
N ARG A 47 7.81 4.43 -5.17
CA ARG A 47 9.21 4.65 -5.60
C ARG A 47 9.48 6.04 -6.16
N HIS A 48 8.51 6.62 -6.86
CA HIS A 48 8.71 7.85 -7.63
C HIS A 48 8.07 9.08 -6.97
N HIS A 49 7.62 8.94 -5.73
CA HIS A 49 7.07 10.02 -4.90
C HIS A 49 5.97 10.81 -5.62
N HIS A 50 5.21 10.15 -6.49
CA HIS A 50 4.15 10.80 -7.25
C HIS A 50 3.01 11.25 -6.32
N PRO A 51 2.44 12.46 -6.50
CA PRO A 51 1.39 12.96 -5.62
C PRO A 51 0.16 12.04 -5.58
N VAL A 52 -0.40 11.88 -4.39
CA VAL A 52 -1.62 11.09 -4.14
C VAL A 52 -2.63 11.92 -3.37
N GLU A 53 -3.91 11.71 -3.64
CA GLU A 53 -5.04 12.38 -2.99
C GLU A 53 -6.18 11.39 -2.71
N LEU A 54 -6.99 11.67 -1.69
CA LEU A 54 -8.21 10.90 -1.44
C LEU A 54 -9.32 11.39 -2.36
N SER A 55 -10.18 10.46 -2.80
CA SER A 55 -11.42 10.85 -3.48
C SER A 55 -12.32 11.68 -2.56
N HIS A 56 -12.82 12.78 -3.08
CA HIS A 56 -13.84 13.63 -2.45
C HIS A 56 -15.26 13.32 -2.95
N ASP A 57 -15.44 12.22 -3.67
CA ASP A 57 -16.74 11.72 -4.10
C ASP A 57 -17.64 11.45 -2.88
N ASP A 58 -18.84 12.03 -2.90
CA ASP A 58 -19.84 11.89 -1.83
C ASP A 58 -20.15 10.42 -1.53
N VAL A 59 -20.13 9.53 -2.53
CA VAL A 59 -20.38 8.09 -2.33
C VAL A 59 -19.31 7.49 -1.43
N VAL A 60 -18.03 7.85 -1.64
CA VAL A 60 -16.91 7.37 -0.83
C VAL A 60 -16.98 7.95 0.58
N CYS A 61 -17.21 9.26 0.70
CA CYS A 61 -17.35 9.93 1.99
C CYS A 61 -18.50 9.34 2.82
N ASN A 62 -19.67 9.12 2.19
CA ASN A 62 -20.87 8.62 2.85
C ASN A 62 -20.68 7.18 3.37
N ARG A 63 -20.12 6.27 2.57
CA ARG A 63 -19.91 4.88 3.03
C ARG A 63 -18.89 4.78 4.17
N MET A 64 -17.86 5.63 4.17
CA MET A 64 -16.92 5.71 5.29
C MET A 64 -17.61 6.21 6.57
N ALA A 65 -18.40 7.27 6.47
CA ALA A 65 -19.15 7.80 7.61
C ALA A 65 -20.14 6.77 8.18
N GLN A 66 -20.85 6.04 7.30
CA GLN A 66 -21.73 4.95 7.71
C GLN A 66 -20.97 3.84 8.46
N SER A 67 -19.77 3.48 7.98
CA SER A 67 -18.89 2.50 8.64
C SER A 67 -18.57 2.88 10.08
N VAL A 68 -18.22 4.15 10.31
CA VAL A 68 -17.91 4.68 11.65
C VAL A 68 -19.16 4.67 12.54
N ASN A 69 -20.31 5.13 12.02
CA ASN A 69 -21.57 5.16 12.77
C ASN A 69 -22.01 3.75 13.24
N ILE A 70 -21.74 2.71 12.46
CA ILE A 70 -22.02 1.32 12.87
C ILE A 70 -21.20 0.94 14.10
N ILE A 71 -19.90 1.25 14.12
CA ILE A 71 -19.04 0.97 15.28
C ILE A 71 -19.51 1.75 16.50
N ASP A 72 -19.83 3.03 16.35
CA ASP A 72 -20.33 3.85 17.46
C ASP A 72 -21.63 3.29 18.06
N ASN A 73 -22.54 2.80 17.22
CA ASN A 73 -23.78 2.16 17.68
C ASN A 73 -23.52 0.84 18.41
N VAL A 74 -22.59 0.01 17.92
CA VAL A 74 -22.18 -1.23 18.57
C VAL A 74 -21.59 -0.96 19.96
N VAL A 75 -20.71 0.04 20.07
CA VAL A 75 -20.08 0.43 21.34
C VAL A 75 -21.12 0.96 22.33
N LYS A 76 -22.03 1.84 21.89
CA LYS A 76 -23.12 2.37 22.73
C LYS A 76 -24.07 1.28 23.22
N ALA A 77 -24.38 0.31 22.35
CA ALA A 77 -25.24 -0.82 22.70
C ALA A 77 -24.53 -1.91 23.51
N SER A 78 -23.21 -1.78 23.78
CA SER A 78 -22.39 -2.78 24.47
C SER A 78 -22.49 -4.18 23.85
N LEU A 79 -22.66 -4.24 22.52
CA LEU A 79 -22.74 -5.50 21.80
C LEU A 79 -21.34 -6.11 21.67
N PRO A 80 -21.18 -7.43 21.92
CA PRO A 80 -19.89 -8.10 21.73
C PRO A 80 -19.41 -8.04 20.27
N LEU A 81 -18.25 -7.44 20.05
CA LEU A 81 -17.59 -7.31 18.76
C LEU A 81 -16.08 -7.44 18.91
N TYR A 82 -15.50 -8.35 18.13
CA TYR A 82 -14.08 -8.70 18.17
C TYR A 82 -13.17 -7.47 18.10
N GLY A 83 -12.28 -7.33 19.08
CA GLY A 83 -11.29 -6.26 19.11
C GLY A 83 -11.88 -4.85 19.20
N VAL A 84 -13.17 -4.73 19.55
CA VAL A 84 -13.86 -3.46 19.82
C VAL A 84 -14.39 -3.45 21.26
N THR A 85 -15.24 -4.42 21.59
CA THR A 85 -15.79 -4.67 22.94
C THR A 85 -15.33 -6.02 23.48
N THR A 86 -14.39 -6.68 22.80
CA THR A 86 -13.63 -7.82 23.31
C THR A 86 -12.14 -7.64 23.04
N LEU A 87 -11.29 -8.43 23.71
CA LEU A 87 -9.84 -8.43 23.46
C LEU A 87 -9.48 -9.11 22.13
N PHE A 88 -8.18 -9.31 21.89
CA PHE A 88 -7.63 -9.82 20.64
C PHE A 88 -7.12 -11.26 20.77
N GLY A 89 -7.04 -11.97 19.63
CA GLY A 89 -6.40 -13.28 19.53
C GLY A 89 -6.96 -14.30 20.54
N GLY A 90 -6.07 -14.98 21.26
CA GLY A 90 -6.46 -15.99 22.26
C GLY A 90 -7.27 -15.46 23.45
N LEU A 91 -7.38 -14.14 23.61
CA LEU A 91 -8.18 -13.49 24.66
C LEU A 91 -9.52 -12.95 24.15
N ALA A 92 -9.88 -13.20 22.88
CA ALA A 92 -11.09 -12.66 22.25
C ALA A 92 -12.41 -12.98 22.96
N ASN A 93 -12.42 -13.97 23.85
CA ASN A 93 -13.56 -14.34 24.70
C ASN A 93 -13.73 -13.43 25.92
N ARG A 94 -12.82 -12.48 26.16
CA ARG A 94 -12.90 -11.51 27.25
C ARG A 94 -13.56 -10.22 26.77
N VAL A 95 -14.68 -9.86 27.39
CA VAL A 95 -15.42 -8.63 27.13
C VAL A 95 -14.70 -7.44 27.77
N VAL A 96 -14.72 -6.31 27.08
CA VAL A 96 -14.16 -5.03 27.51
C VAL A 96 -15.32 -4.02 27.61
N SER A 97 -15.41 -3.33 28.74
CA SER A 97 -16.38 -2.24 28.93
C SER A 97 -16.15 -1.14 27.91
N SER A 98 -17.22 -0.52 27.43
CA SER A 98 -17.16 0.54 26.41
C SER A 98 -16.31 1.74 26.83
N GLU A 99 -16.18 1.99 28.14
CA GLU A 99 -15.30 3.03 28.69
C GLU A 99 -13.81 2.82 28.38
N PHE A 100 -13.38 1.57 28.20
CA PHE A 100 -12.00 1.22 27.85
C PHE A 100 -11.79 1.03 26.34
N ALA A 101 -12.83 1.22 25.50
CA ALA A 101 -12.74 0.92 24.07
C ALA A 101 -11.67 1.77 23.35
N VAL A 102 -11.50 3.03 23.75
CA VAL A 102 -10.43 3.93 23.24
C VAL A 102 -9.06 3.45 23.70
N GLU A 103 -8.91 3.20 25.01
CA GLU A 103 -7.64 2.77 25.59
C GLU A 103 -7.17 1.44 24.96
N LEU A 104 -8.09 0.49 24.76
CA LEU A 104 -7.84 -0.79 24.11
C LEU A 104 -7.14 -0.64 22.75
N GLN A 105 -7.60 0.29 21.90
CA GLN A 105 -7.03 0.49 20.56
C GLN A 105 -5.64 1.11 20.61
N ASN A 106 -5.42 2.07 21.51
CA ASN A 106 -4.13 2.74 21.63
C ASN A 106 -3.09 1.82 22.29
N ASN A 107 -3.50 0.99 23.24
CA ASN A 107 -2.67 -0.06 23.81
C ASN A 107 -2.36 -1.16 22.79
N LEU A 108 -3.30 -1.50 21.89
CA LEU A 108 -3.02 -2.42 20.78
C LEU A 108 -1.85 -1.91 19.92
N VAL A 109 -1.87 -0.63 19.55
CA VAL A 109 -0.80 0.00 18.75
C VAL A 109 0.54 -0.06 19.48
N ARG A 110 0.59 0.31 20.75
CA ARG A 110 1.84 0.28 21.55
C ARG A 110 2.36 -1.14 21.74
N ALA A 111 1.48 -2.08 22.09
CA ALA A 111 1.87 -3.45 22.44
C ALA A 111 2.36 -4.27 21.23
N HIS A 112 1.91 -3.97 20.02
CA HIS A 112 2.32 -4.71 18.81
C HIS A 112 3.61 -4.19 18.17
N LYS A 113 4.19 -3.11 18.72
CA LYS A 113 5.47 -2.55 18.29
C LYS A 113 6.64 -3.40 18.83
N ALA A 114 6.68 -4.67 18.42
CA ALA A 114 7.66 -5.68 18.82
C ALA A 114 8.50 -6.17 17.63
N GLY A 115 8.69 -5.29 16.63
CA GLY A 115 9.48 -5.60 15.43
C GLY A 115 10.98 -5.60 15.70
N ALA A 116 11.74 -6.34 14.88
CA ALA A 116 13.19 -6.48 14.98
C ALA A 116 13.86 -6.50 13.59
N GLY A 117 15.20 -6.52 13.58
CA GLY A 117 15.98 -6.55 12.34
C GLY A 117 16.27 -5.17 11.75
N SER A 118 16.66 -5.15 10.49
CA SER A 118 16.94 -3.92 9.76
C SER A 118 15.66 -3.15 9.48
N ILE A 119 15.80 -1.86 9.18
CA ILE A 119 14.65 -1.06 8.72
C ILE A 119 14.31 -1.48 7.29
N MET A 120 13.02 -1.74 7.05
CA MET A 120 12.50 -2.05 5.72
C MET A 120 12.76 -0.91 4.73
N PRO A 121 12.88 -1.20 3.42
CA PRO A 121 12.96 -0.16 2.40
C PRO A 121 11.81 0.85 2.50
N LEU A 122 12.14 2.14 2.46
CA LEU A 122 11.15 3.22 2.61
C LEU A 122 10.03 3.12 1.55
N GLU A 123 10.37 2.71 0.32
CA GLU A 123 9.38 2.50 -0.74
C GLU A 123 8.33 1.44 -0.39
N SER A 124 8.68 0.42 0.39
CA SER A 124 7.73 -0.60 0.85
C SER A 124 6.77 -0.02 1.90
N ILE A 125 7.26 0.85 2.80
CA ILE A 125 6.44 1.49 3.82
C ILE A 125 5.52 2.56 3.21
N ARG A 126 6.03 3.36 2.28
CA ARG A 126 5.22 4.28 1.47
C ARG A 126 4.11 3.53 0.72
N GLY A 127 4.46 2.40 0.10
CA GLY A 127 3.51 1.50 -0.54
C GLY A 127 2.44 0.97 0.43
N ALA A 128 2.84 0.53 1.63
CA ALA A 128 1.92 0.04 2.64
C ALA A 128 0.94 1.11 3.12
N MET A 129 1.41 2.34 3.32
CA MET A 129 0.55 3.48 3.68
C MET A 129 -0.50 3.77 2.61
N LEU A 130 -0.09 3.77 1.33
CA LEU A 130 -1.01 3.94 0.19
C LEU A 130 -2.07 2.85 0.15
N LEU A 131 -1.65 1.59 0.25
CA LEU A 131 -2.55 0.44 0.20
C LEU A 131 -3.52 0.43 1.39
N ARG A 132 -3.04 0.79 2.58
CA ARG A 132 -3.88 0.89 3.79
C ARG A 132 -4.93 1.98 3.64
N ALA A 133 -4.52 3.18 3.21
CA ALA A 133 -5.45 4.28 2.97
C ALA A 133 -6.50 3.89 1.92
N ASN A 134 -6.08 3.31 0.79
CA ASN A 134 -7.01 2.86 -0.23
C ASN A 134 -7.99 1.80 0.32
N ALA A 135 -7.52 0.81 1.09
CA ALA A 135 -8.40 -0.21 1.67
C ALA A 135 -9.47 0.38 2.61
N HIS A 136 -9.15 1.41 3.39
CA HIS A 136 -10.13 2.06 4.27
C HIS A 136 -11.26 2.75 3.50
N LEU A 137 -10.95 3.32 2.34
CA LEU A 137 -11.94 4.01 1.50
C LEU A 137 -13.05 3.09 1.00
N ILE A 138 -12.92 1.76 1.08
CA ILE A 138 -14.02 0.80 0.83
C ILE A 138 -15.22 1.05 1.77
N GLY A 139 -14.98 1.63 2.96
CA GLY A 139 -16.06 1.94 3.92
C GLY A 139 -16.50 0.75 4.77
N ALA A 140 -15.62 -0.24 4.97
CA ALA A 140 -15.89 -1.45 5.77
C ALA A 140 -14.97 -1.61 6.99
N SER A 141 -14.20 -0.57 7.34
CA SER A 141 -13.17 -0.64 8.39
C SER A 141 -13.58 0.02 9.71
N GLY A 142 -14.63 0.84 9.72
CA GLY A 142 -15.06 1.58 10.91
C GLY A 142 -14.02 2.56 11.43
N ILE A 143 -13.26 3.21 10.53
CA ILE A 143 -12.19 4.16 10.83
C ILE A 143 -12.54 5.55 10.30
N ARG A 144 -12.24 6.59 11.07
CA ARG A 144 -12.44 7.98 10.62
C ARG A 144 -11.50 8.32 9.46
N ARG A 145 -12.05 9.02 8.48
CA ARG A 145 -11.36 9.48 7.27
C ARG A 145 -10.08 10.28 7.55
N GLN A 146 -10.02 11.00 8.66
CA GLN A 146 -8.84 11.79 9.05
C GLN A 146 -7.55 10.95 9.10
N TRP A 147 -7.64 9.65 9.40
CA TRP A 147 -6.46 8.78 9.44
C TRP A 147 -5.90 8.50 8.05
N ASP A 148 -6.80 8.38 7.06
CA ASP A 148 -6.43 8.29 5.65
C ASP A 148 -5.87 9.62 5.13
N GLU A 149 -6.41 10.74 5.62
CA GLU A 149 -5.90 12.08 5.30
C GLU A 149 -4.48 12.26 5.83
N ARG A 150 -4.19 11.80 7.06
CA ARG A 150 -2.83 11.82 7.62
C ARG A 150 -1.89 10.86 6.85
N LEU A 151 -2.33 9.65 6.49
CA LEU A 151 -1.56 8.73 5.65
C LEU A 151 -1.15 9.38 4.32
N VAL A 152 -2.11 10.01 3.63
CA VAL A 152 -1.88 10.72 2.38
C VAL A 152 -1.00 11.95 2.58
N LEU A 153 -1.17 12.68 3.67
CA LEU A 153 -0.32 13.84 3.98
C LEU A 153 1.13 13.43 4.18
N PHE A 154 1.40 12.37 4.93
CA PHE A 154 2.75 11.82 5.10
C PHE A 154 3.36 11.45 3.74
N LEU A 155 2.61 10.75 2.87
CA LEU A 155 3.07 10.41 1.52
C LEU A 155 3.41 11.65 0.67
N ARG A 156 2.56 12.69 0.73
CA ARG A 156 2.72 13.96 0.01
C ARG A 156 3.88 14.81 0.52
N LYS A 157 4.17 14.73 1.81
CA LYS A 157 5.23 15.50 2.47
C LYS A 157 6.55 14.72 2.58
N ASP A 158 6.56 13.51 2.05
CA ASP A 158 7.69 12.60 2.04
C ASP A 158 8.20 12.25 3.43
N VAL A 159 7.24 11.88 4.29
CA VAL A 159 7.48 11.40 5.65
C VAL A 159 7.14 9.92 5.70
N THR A 160 8.12 9.09 6.03
CA THR A 160 7.99 7.63 6.01
C THR A 160 8.39 7.04 7.36
N PRO A 161 7.50 6.34 8.08
CA PRO A 161 7.86 5.66 9.33
C PRO A 161 9.01 4.66 9.15
N LEU A 162 9.93 4.60 10.11
CA LEU A 162 10.99 3.59 10.13
C LEU A 162 10.45 2.31 10.77
N VAL A 163 10.31 1.27 9.96
CA VAL A 163 9.66 0.01 10.36
C VAL A 163 10.65 -1.15 10.26
N PRO A 164 10.86 -1.94 11.33
CA PRO A 164 11.71 -3.12 11.29
C PRO A 164 11.16 -4.23 10.38
N GLU A 165 12.04 -5.01 9.75
CA GLU A 165 11.69 -6.03 8.76
C GLU A 165 11.10 -7.32 9.34
N PHE A 166 11.40 -7.66 10.60
CA PHE A 166 10.88 -8.86 11.25
C PHE A 166 9.75 -8.56 12.23
N GLY A 167 8.74 -9.43 12.25
CA GLY A 167 7.66 -9.43 13.23
C GLY A 167 6.30 -9.86 12.68
N SER A 168 6.04 -9.63 11.39
CA SER A 168 4.82 -10.13 10.75
C SER A 168 4.97 -11.62 10.40
N ILE A 169 3.94 -12.41 10.69
CA ILE A 169 3.79 -13.80 10.22
C ILE A 169 2.83 -13.92 9.03
N GLY A 170 2.25 -12.80 8.59
CA GLY A 170 1.36 -12.72 7.44
C GLY A 170 0.00 -13.43 7.54
N ALA A 171 -0.43 -13.86 8.73
CA ALA A 171 -1.66 -14.64 8.91
C ALA A 171 -2.92 -13.80 9.23
N SER A 172 -2.82 -12.86 10.19
CA SER A 172 -3.95 -12.03 10.67
C SER A 172 -3.70 -10.53 10.42
N GLY A 173 -3.06 -10.26 9.27
CA GLY A 173 -2.56 -8.94 8.92
C GLY A 173 -1.13 -8.68 9.39
N ASP A 174 -0.59 -7.58 8.89
CA ASP A 174 0.76 -7.08 9.13
C ASP A 174 0.83 -6.28 10.44
N LEU A 175 0.33 -6.86 11.53
CA LEU A 175 0.07 -6.17 12.79
C LEU A 175 1.30 -5.42 13.33
N ILE A 176 2.45 -6.09 13.39
CA ILE A 176 3.68 -5.50 13.91
C ILE A 176 4.14 -4.32 13.05
N PRO A 177 4.45 -4.48 11.75
CA PRO A 177 4.93 -3.35 10.96
C PRO A 177 3.88 -2.23 10.80
N MET A 178 2.59 -2.55 10.71
CA MET A 178 1.53 -1.53 10.70
C MET A 178 1.39 -0.80 12.04
N SER A 179 1.80 -1.39 13.16
CA SER A 179 1.79 -0.71 14.47
C SER A 179 2.79 0.44 14.52
N TYR A 180 3.96 0.31 13.89
CA TYR A 180 4.93 1.40 13.75
C TYR A 180 4.35 2.55 12.91
N ILE A 181 3.68 2.23 11.80
CA ILE A 181 3.02 3.22 10.93
C ILE A 181 1.90 3.94 11.69
N ALA A 182 1.01 3.20 12.36
CA ALA A 182 -0.07 3.76 13.16
C ALA A 182 0.45 4.65 14.28
N ALA A 183 1.49 4.20 14.99
CA ALA A 183 2.12 4.96 16.06
C ALA A 183 2.72 6.28 15.56
N ALA A 184 3.43 6.27 14.43
CA ALA A 184 3.99 7.48 13.83
C ALA A 184 2.91 8.51 13.42
N ILE A 185 1.79 8.04 12.87
CA ILE A 185 0.72 8.89 12.33
C ILE A 185 -0.15 9.50 13.43
N SER A 186 -0.39 8.75 14.50
CA SER A 186 -1.16 9.19 15.66
C SER A 186 -0.34 10.00 16.65
N GLY A 187 0.96 9.72 16.78
CA GLY A 187 1.79 10.26 17.84
C GLY A 187 1.52 9.64 19.21
N VAL A 188 0.88 8.46 19.24
CA VAL A 188 0.52 7.74 20.48
C VAL A 188 1.73 7.15 21.23
N ASP A 189 2.87 7.05 20.55
CA ASP A 189 4.15 6.57 21.06
C ASP A 189 5.29 7.46 20.50
N GLU A 190 5.99 8.14 21.40
CA GLU A 190 7.05 9.11 21.07
C GLU A 190 8.37 8.46 20.63
N THR A 191 8.54 7.17 20.86
CA THR A 191 9.79 6.45 20.57
C THR A 191 9.91 6.03 19.11
N VAL A 192 8.83 6.15 18.33
CA VAL A 192 8.85 5.83 16.90
C VAL A 192 9.59 6.91 16.13
N GLN A 193 10.43 6.47 15.20
CA GLN A 193 11.21 7.33 14.33
C GLN A 193 10.65 7.30 12.92
N VAL A 194 10.84 8.39 12.18
CA VAL A 194 10.46 8.53 10.78
C VAL A 194 11.65 9.04 9.98
N ASP A 195 11.71 8.69 8.70
CA ASP A 195 12.45 9.46 7.71
C ASP A 195 11.59 10.63 7.26
N PHE A 196 12.09 11.85 7.42
CA PHE A 196 11.48 13.07 6.92
C PHE A 196 12.43 13.66 5.88
N GLN A 197 12.18 13.36 4.60
CA GLN A 197 13.00 13.86 3.48
C GLN A 197 14.50 13.54 3.63
N GLY A 198 14.82 12.33 4.08
CA GLY A 198 16.20 11.87 4.34
C GLY A 198 16.75 12.21 5.72
N GLU A 199 16.01 12.94 6.55
CA GLU A 199 16.37 13.22 7.94
C GLU A 199 15.65 12.24 8.89
N LYS A 200 16.41 11.52 9.71
CA LYS A 200 15.85 10.64 10.72
C LYS A 200 15.47 11.42 11.98
N ILE A 201 14.17 11.57 12.22
CA ILE A 201 13.63 12.33 13.37
C ILE A 201 12.59 11.53 14.16
N SER A 202 12.18 12.04 15.31
CA SER A 202 11.09 11.45 16.10
C SER A 202 9.71 11.70 15.47
N ALA A 203 8.76 10.78 15.67
CA ALA A 203 7.39 10.97 15.19
C ALA A 203 6.70 12.24 15.76
N PRO A 204 6.85 12.59 17.06
CA PRO A 204 6.29 13.86 17.57
C PRO A 204 6.85 15.10 16.88
N GLU A 205 8.15 15.11 16.58
CA GLU A 205 8.77 16.20 15.85
C GLU A 205 8.25 16.29 14.41
N ALA A 206 8.10 15.15 13.73
CA ALA A 206 7.51 15.10 12.40
C ALA A 206 6.07 15.63 12.39
N LEU A 207 5.24 15.25 13.36
CA LEU A 207 3.87 15.76 13.49
C LEU A 207 3.87 17.28 13.70
N ALA A 208 4.76 17.82 14.54
CA ALA A 208 4.89 19.25 14.75
C ALA A 208 5.29 19.99 13.46
N ARG A 209 6.26 19.47 12.69
CA ARG A 209 6.65 20.03 11.38
C ARG A 209 5.54 19.94 10.33
N LEU A 210 4.62 18.98 10.46
CA LEU A 210 3.43 18.82 9.63
C LEU A 210 2.20 19.59 10.14
N GLU A 211 2.35 20.37 11.22
CA GLU A 211 1.24 21.09 11.89
C GLU A 211 0.11 20.16 12.36
N LEU A 212 0.44 18.89 12.64
CA LEU A 212 -0.47 17.90 13.18
C LEU A 212 -0.31 17.80 14.69
N LYS A 213 -1.43 17.62 15.39
CA LYS A 213 -1.43 17.28 16.82
C LYS A 213 -1.46 15.76 17.00
N PRO A 214 -0.75 15.21 18.00
CA PRO A 214 -0.99 13.85 18.43
C PRO A 214 -2.47 13.64 18.77
N GLU A 215 -3.01 12.51 18.37
CA GLU A 215 -4.42 12.18 18.56
C GLU A 215 -4.59 10.68 18.81
N LEU A 216 -5.54 10.32 19.67
CA LEU A 216 -5.84 8.94 20.01
C LEU A 216 -6.79 8.30 19.01
N TYR A 217 -6.60 7.01 18.79
CA TYR A 217 -7.55 6.17 18.07
C TYR A 217 -8.81 5.95 18.90
N ASN A 218 -9.98 6.11 18.28
CA ASN A 218 -11.26 5.70 18.85
C ASN A 218 -11.44 4.18 18.75
N ALA A 219 -12.54 3.66 19.30
CA ALA A 219 -12.92 2.26 19.20
C ALA A 219 -12.77 1.74 17.76
N LYS A 220 -12.27 0.49 17.60
CA LYS A 220 -11.92 -0.17 16.32
C LYS A 220 -10.75 0.45 15.54
N GLU A 221 -10.46 1.73 15.65
CA GLU A 221 -9.56 2.43 14.71
C GLU A 221 -8.12 1.94 14.75
N GLY A 222 -7.58 1.64 15.94
CA GLY A 222 -6.24 1.04 16.08
C GLY A 222 -6.18 -0.31 15.36
N LEU A 223 -7.18 -1.17 15.61
CA LEU A 223 -7.28 -2.45 14.90
C LEU A 223 -7.48 -2.27 13.38
N ALA A 224 -8.22 -1.25 12.94
CA ALA A 224 -8.39 -0.95 11.52
C ALA A 224 -7.07 -0.55 10.85
N MET A 225 -6.23 0.23 11.52
CA MET A 225 -4.89 0.58 11.03
C MET A 225 -3.98 -0.65 10.94
N LEU A 226 -4.00 -1.53 11.95
CA LEU A 226 -3.06 -2.65 12.04
C LEU A 226 -3.47 -3.87 11.22
N ASN A 227 -4.76 -4.19 11.20
CA ASN A 227 -5.26 -5.44 10.65
C ASN A 227 -5.51 -5.34 9.14
N GLY A 228 -4.52 -5.77 8.37
CA GLY A 228 -4.60 -6.02 6.93
C GLY A 228 -3.23 -6.36 6.36
N THR A 229 -3.18 -6.72 5.09
CA THR A 229 -1.98 -7.25 4.42
C THR A 229 -1.15 -6.17 3.72
N SER A 230 -1.22 -4.92 4.16
CA SER A 230 -0.70 -3.77 3.41
C SER A 230 0.81 -3.81 3.19
N VAL A 231 1.59 -4.30 4.16
CA VAL A 231 3.05 -4.33 4.09
C VAL A 231 3.52 -5.48 3.20
N MET A 232 2.98 -6.69 3.42
CA MET A 232 3.31 -7.84 2.56
C MET A 232 2.84 -7.62 1.11
N THR A 233 1.69 -6.95 0.93
CA THR A 233 1.18 -6.62 -0.41
C THR A 233 2.05 -5.58 -1.09
N ALA A 234 2.59 -4.60 -0.34
CA ALA A 234 3.56 -3.64 -0.87
C ALA A 234 4.83 -4.35 -1.35
N SER A 235 5.39 -5.26 -0.53
CA SER A 235 6.56 -6.06 -0.91
C SER A 235 6.27 -6.94 -2.14
N ALA A 236 5.11 -7.58 -2.20
CA ALA A 236 4.71 -8.40 -3.35
C ALA A 236 4.51 -7.57 -4.62
N ALA A 237 3.94 -6.37 -4.52
CA ALA A 237 3.75 -5.47 -5.65
C ALA A 237 5.09 -4.99 -6.25
N HIS A 238 6.06 -4.65 -5.40
CA HIS A 238 7.44 -4.35 -5.83
C HIS A 238 8.07 -5.56 -6.54
N ALA A 239 8.00 -6.75 -5.92
CA ALA A 239 8.54 -7.97 -6.51
C ALA A 239 7.92 -8.31 -7.88
N CYS A 240 6.60 -8.17 -8.02
CA CYS A 240 5.90 -8.38 -9.28
C CYS A 240 6.34 -7.39 -10.37
N TYR A 241 6.49 -6.11 -10.00
CA TYR A 241 6.94 -5.08 -10.94
C TYR A 241 8.39 -5.32 -11.39
N ASP A 242 9.29 -5.59 -10.44
CA ASP A 242 10.70 -5.86 -10.74
C ASP A 242 10.87 -7.14 -11.55
N PHE A 243 10.11 -8.18 -11.23
CA PHE A 243 10.10 -9.41 -12.01
C PHE A 243 9.69 -9.17 -13.47
N TYR A 244 8.68 -8.32 -13.72
CA TYR A 244 8.27 -7.98 -15.07
C TYR A 244 9.40 -7.29 -15.86
N ILE A 245 10.11 -6.36 -15.23
CA ILE A 245 11.26 -5.68 -15.84
C ILE A 245 12.42 -6.65 -16.07
N LEU A 246 12.77 -7.47 -15.07
CA LEU A 246 13.85 -8.45 -15.17
C LEU A 246 13.57 -9.52 -16.22
N MET A 247 12.31 -9.95 -16.37
CA MET A 247 11.91 -10.89 -17.41
C MET A 247 12.13 -10.28 -18.80
N ALA A 248 11.68 -9.03 -19.01
CA ALA A 248 11.91 -8.34 -20.27
C ALA A 248 13.41 -8.22 -20.59
N VAL A 249 14.25 -7.81 -19.64
CA VAL A 249 15.71 -7.74 -19.82
C VAL A 249 16.29 -9.11 -20.12
N THR A 250 15.85 -10.14 -19.41
CA THR A 250 16.30 -11.52 -19.60
C THR A 250 16.03 -12.02 -21.01
N LEU A 251 14.85 -11.75 -21.57
CA LEU A 251 14.51 -12.12 -22.95
C LEU A 251 15.43 -11.43 -23.97
N HIS A 252 15.71 -10.14 -23.81
CA HIS A 252 16.64 -9.42 -24.67
C HIS A 252 18.07 -9.99 -24.59
N VAL A 253 18.55 -10.29 -23.39
CA VAL A 253 19.87 -10.91 -23.19
C VAL A 253 19.95 -12.28 -23.87
N HIS A 254 18.91 -13.10 -23.77
CA HIS A 254 18.86 -14.39 -24.47
C HIS A 254 18.86 -14.22 -25.99
N ALA A 255 18.08 -13.27 -26.52
CA ALA A 255 18.09 -12.98 -27.95
C ALA A 255 19.48 -12.57 -28.45
N MET A 256 20.18 -11.69 -27.73
CA MET A 256 21.55 -11.28 -28.05
C MET A 256 22.53 -12.45 -27.98
N ALA A 257 22.41 -13.32 -26.96
CA ALA A 257 23.25 -14.50 -26.82
C ALA A 257 23.04 -15.50 -27.97
N LEU A 258 21.79 -15.73 -28.39
CA LEU A 258 21.47 -16.59 -29.53
C LEU A 258 22.07 -16.06 -30.83
N GLN A 259 22.03 -14.74 -31.05
CA GLN A 259 22.68 -14.10 -32.20
C GLN A 259 24.19 -14.28 -32.16
N ALA A 260 24.83 -14.03 -31.02
CA ALA A 260 26.28 -14.21 -30.85
C ALA A 260 26.73 -15.65 -31.09
N LEU A 261 25.89 -16.63 -30.71
CA LEU A 261 26.13 -18.06 -30.93
C LEU A 261 25.74 -18.54 -32.33
N THR A 262 25.21 -17.68 -33.19
CA THR A 262 24.66 -18.05 -34.51
C THR A 262 23.62 -19.17 -34.44
N ALA A 263 22.81 -19.17 -33.37
CA ALA A 263 21.82 -20.21 -33.12
C ALA A 263 20.66 -20.17 -34.13
N SER A 264 20.07 -21.34 -34.40
CA SER A 264 18.88 -21.45 -35.25
C SER A 264 17.66 -20.81 -34.57
N ASN A 265 16.84 -20.11 -35.36
CA ASN A 265 15.56 -19.55 -34.90
C ASN A 265 14.38 -20.55 -35.02
N GLN A 266 14.60 -21.73 -35.60
CA GLN A 266 13.57 -22.74 -35.82
C GLN A 266 12.82 -23.16 -34.53
N PRO A 267 13.47 -23.29 -33.36
CA PRO A 267 12.78 -23.61 -32.11
C PRO A 267 11.71 -22.61 -31.72
N PHE A 268 11.80 -21.34 -32.17
CA PHE A 268 10.86 -20.26 -31.86
C PHE A 268 9.72 -20.15 -32.88
N HIS A 269 9.63 -21.09 -33.84
CA HIS A 269 8.60 -21.02 -34.88
C HIS A 269 7.19 -21.10 -34.28
N PRO A 270 6.26 -20.15 -34.57
CA PRO A 270 4.96 -20.05 -33.88
C PRO A 270 4.10 -21.32 -33.89
N PHE A 271 4.22 -22.15 -34.94
CA PHE A 271 3.53 -23.44 -35.03
C PHE A 271 3.79 -24.35 -33.82
N LEU A 272 5.05 -24.46 -33.38
CA LEU A 272 5.46 -25.36 -32.29
C LEU A 272 4.80 -24.94 -30.96
N HIS A 273 4.75 -23.64 -30.70
CA HIS A 273 4.26 -23.09 -29.44
C HIS A 273 2.73 -23.05 -29.39
N LYS A 274 2.08 -22.76 -30.53
CA LYS A 274 0.61 -22.81 -30.65
C LYS A 274 0.04 -24.20 -30.38
N ILE A 275 0.74 -25.26 -30.79
CA ILE A 275 0.31 -26.65 -30.53
C ILE A 275 0.40 -26.99 -29.04
N LYS A 276 1.44 -26.52 -28.34
CA LYS A 276 1.60 -26.79 -26.90
C LYS A 276 0.66 -25.93 -26.04
N GLY A 277 0.33 -24.72 -26.47
CA GLY A 277 -0.81 -23.95 -25.97
C GLY A 277 -0.65 -23.31 -24.58
N HIS A 278 0.52 -23.33 -23.96
CA HIS A 278 0.73 -22.61 -22.70
C HIS A 278 0.87 -21.10 -22.95
N TYR A 279 0.04 -20.29 -22.28
CA TYR A 279 -0.02 -18.84 -22.50
C TYR A 279 1.35 -18.15 -22.42
N GLY A 280 2.12 -18.38 -21.36
CA GLY A 280 3.46 -17.80 -21.17
C GLY A 280 4.44 -18.17 -22.29
N GLN A 281 4.39 -19.41 -22.78
CA GLN A 281 5.25 -19.87 -23.87
C GLN A 281 4.86 -19.29 -25.24
N VAL A 282 3.58 -18.94 -25.43
CA VAL A 282 3.08 -18.39 -26.69
C VAL A 282 3.28 -16.88 -26.77
N CYS A 283 3.05 -16.15 -25.67
CA CYS A 283 3.19 -14.69 -25.66
C CYS A 283 4.64 -14.23 -25.79
N GLU A 284 5.61 -15.05 -25.37
CA GLU A 284 7.05 -14.74 -25.51
C GLU A 284 7.57 -14.86 -26.96
N ASN A 285 6.83 -15.49 -27.88
CA ASN A 285 7.23 -15.62 -29.29
C ASN A 285 6.88 -14.41 -30.17
N HIS A 286 6.39 -13.32 -29.58
CA HIS A 286 6.01 -12.09 -30.29
C HIS A 286 6.96 -10.91 -30.06
N TYR A 287 8.06 -11.14 -29.34
CA TYR A 287 9.21 -10.23 -29.23
C TYR A 287 10.36 -10.72 -30.11
#